data_AF-A0A8H6DDY7-F1
#
_entry.id   AF-A0A8H6DDY7-F1
#
_cell.length_a   1.000
_cell.length_b   1.000
_cell.length_c   1.000
_cell.angle_alpha   90.00
_cell.angle_beta   90.00
_cell.angle_gamma   90.00
#
_symmetry.space_group_name_H-M   'P 1'
#
loop_
_entity.id
_entity.type
_entity.pdbx_description
1 polymer ?
#
loop_
_entity_poly.entity_id
_entity_poly.type
_entity_poly.pdbx_seq_one_letter_code
_entity_poly.pdbx_strand_id
1 'polypeptide(L)'
;MVKIDEDFLNKAVKKGPDTIQKGEHLDIEDPNEIGKFIFGILASGLELIPGYGDALAAVLNLFSSLIFQPKSAADIWEKLFKRIEQMIDSKIEEYHLETLIEKLAGLDAAISDFSTLVKKHDEGKDVTTLLLGYFTSLHQTMIVSMSEFTSPKYGVASLPWFALAATMHLKLLGDGIQHGRKWGFSADEVEFLQETFDKLTTETATVSHTEIASRHKLFLENLMLDDSKMSNVPAETLEKWKVVHTYLSAMDDVTHAIPAIEGSSYVTYAKATYQAGRVNVRPEWEGLSHQDTGADTGANFRAKMQYDADMTIHVLNYADFWPYLAGKPLTEEALTNLDREIFAGRGRYEPRGSGPFPPVKRGKNEQITAVYVGGITNVELLQIKYGDTWGTAYGSTAVDPASTTNLDTKAGEYLYWLDVWFGQKLGCAQFWLNNGKKLREVGRSGNTKGELWFADHQVTSVYGVNYEIHPPSGLEGIIVGFRPLFLKWDED
;
A
#
# COMPACT_ATOMS: atom_id res chain seq x y z
N MET A 1 -11.24 12.97 16.62
CA MET A 1 -10.40 13.40 15.46
C MET A 1 -9.43 12.26 15.12
N VAL A 2 -9.16 11.97 13.84
CA VAL A 2 -8.20 10.92 13.45
C VAL A 2 -6.79 11.43 13.64
N LYS A 3 -5.91 10.62 14.25
CA LYS A 3 -4.50 10.94 14.45
C LYS A 3 -3.66 9.68 14.26
N ILE A 4 -2.37 9.87 14.00
CA ILE A 4 -1.42 8.76 13.90
C ILE A 4 -1.11 8.25 15.31
N ASP A 5 -1.12 6.93 15.48
CA ASP A 5 -0.66 6.28 16.70
C ASP A 5 0.87 6.31 16.76
N GLU A 6 1.43 7.32 17.42
CA GLU A 6 2.88 7.45 17.60
C GLU A 6 3.51 6.27 18.36
N ASP A 7 2.78 5.62 19.28
CA ASP A 7 3.31 4.45 20.00
C ASP A 7 3.40 3.24 19.09
N PHE A 8 2.38 3.04 18.26
CA PHE A 8 2.39 2.00 17.22
C PHE A 8 3.50 2.29 16.21
N LEU A 9 3.60 3.53 15.72
CA LEU A 9 4.64 4.00 14.80
C LEU A 9 6.03 3.69 15.38
N ASN A 10 6.29 4.10 16.61
CA ASN A 10 7.57 3.89 17.27
C ASN A 10 7.89 2.39 17.46
N LYS A 11 6.90 1.53 17.70
CA LYS A 11 7.11 0.08 17.82
C LYS A 11 7.35 -0.59 16.46
N ALA A 12 6.56 -0.25 15.46
CA ALA A 12 6.69 -0.77 14.09
C ALA A 12 8.05 -0.37 13.49
N VAL A 13 8.43 0.89 13.66
CA VAL A 13 9.64 1.49 13.11
C VAL A 13 10.89 1.12 13.89
N LYS A 14 10.84 0.84 15.20
CA LYS A 14 12.03 0.32 15.91
C LYS A 14 12.31 -1.13 15.57
N LYS A 15 11.27 -1.97 15.44
CA LYS A 15 11.45 -3.38 15.14
C LYS A 15 11.93 -3.64 13.72
N GLY A 16 11.30 -3.04 12.70
CA GLY A 16 11.63 -3.33 11.29
C GLY A 16 13.13 -3.16 10.97
N PRO A 17 13.70 -1.94 11.08
CA PRO A 17 15.11 -1.65 10.87
C PRO A 17 16.06 -2.38 11.82
N ASP A 18 15.72 -2.60 13.10
CA ASP A 18 16.59 -3.36 14.02
C ASP A 18 16.66 -4.85 13.63
N THR A 19 15.54 -5.44 13.22
CA THR A 19 15.46 -6.82 12.69
C THR A 19 16.24 -6.92 11.38
N ILE A 20 16.11 -5.93 10.49
CA ILE A 20 16.84 -5.83 9.23
C ILE A 20 18.36 -5.63 9.43
N GLN A 21 18.78 -4.72 10.32
CA GLN A 21 20.21 -4.44 10.59
C GLN A 21 20.92 -5.60 11.30
N LYS A 22 20.19 -6.40 12.08
CA LYS A 22 20.74 -7.60 12.74
C LYS A 22 20.81 -8.82 11.84
N GLY A 23 20.35 -8.72 10.59
CA GLY A 23 20.24 -9.86 9.67
C GLY A 23 19.22 -10.90 10.16
N GLU A 24 18.30 -10.50 11.03
CA GLU A 24 17.18 -11.34 11.45
C GLU A 24 16.13 -11.32 10.33
N HIS A 25 15.64 -12.50 9.94
CA HIS A 25 14.66 -12.63 8.87
C HIS A 25 13.31 -12.05 9.31
N LEU A 26 12.70 -11.20 8.48
CA LEU A 26 11.27 -10.89 8.60
C LEU A 26 10.48 -12.20 8.50
N ASP A 27 9.69 -12.50 9.53
CA ASP A 27 8.79 -13.65 9.51
C ASP A 27 7.63 -13.34 8.55
N ILE A 28 7.70 -13.90 7.34
CA ILE A 28 6.70 -13.72 6.29
C ILE A 28 5.41 -14.48 6.54
N GLU A 29 5.44 -15.39 7.51
CA GLU A 29 4.27 -16.07 8.01
C GLU A 29 3.63 -15.28 9.15
N ASP A 30 4.26 -14.22 9.66
CA ASP A 30 3.64 -13.26 10.58
C ASP A 30 3.02 -12.08 9.80
N PRO A 31 1.68 -12.06 9.64
CA PRO A 31 0.92 -10.92 9.15
C PRO A 31 1.41 -9.57 9.66
N ASN A 32 1.72 -9.47 10.94
CA ASN A 32 2.00 -8.21 11.60
C ASN A 32 3.42 -7.70 11.30
N GLU A 33 4.31 -8.51 10.73
CA GLU A 33 5.65 -8.03 10.37
C GLU A 33 5.66 -7.38 8.98
N ILE A 34 4.78 -7.83 8.07
CA ILE A 34 4.64 -7.27 6.71
C ILE A 34 3.96 -5.89 6.72
N GLY A 35 2.86 -5.73 7.47
CA GLY A 35 2.12 -4.46 7.49
C GLY A 35 2.85 -3.36 8.26
N LYS A 36 3.55 -3.67 9.36
CA LYS A 36 4.45 -2.76 10.09
C LYS A 36 5.50 -2.18 9.16
N PHE A 37 5.98 -3.01 8.25
CA PHE A 37 6.98 -2.61 7.27
C PHE A 37 6.37 -1.66 6.21
N ILE A 38 5.22 -2.01 5.61
CA ILE A 38 4.50 -1.16 4.64
C ILE A 38 4.20 0.21 5.26
N PHE A 39 3.70 0.21 6.50
CA PHE A 39 3.45 1.42 7.25
C PHE A 39 4.76 2.16 7.60
N GLY A 40 5.84 1.44 7.88
CA GLY A 40 7.17 2.00 8.07
C GLY A 40 7.65 2.82 6.88
N ILE A 41 7.36 2.41 5.64
CA ILE A 41 7.65 3.20 4.44
C ILE A 41 6.85 4.51 4.46
N LEU A 42 5.52 4.42 4.67
CA LEU A 42 4.63 5.58 4.71
C LEU A 42 5.11 6.60 5.76
N ALA A 43 5.38 6.09 6.97
CA ALA A 43 5.86 6.86 8.11
C ALA A 43 7.20 7.54 7.86
N SER A 44 8.15 6.81 7.24
CA SER A 44 9.47 7.32 6.89
C SER A 44 9.40 8.40 5.83
N GLY A 45 8.57 8.21 4.80
CA GLY A 45 8.37 9.21 3.75
C GLY A 45 7.83 10.53 4.30
N LEU A 46 6.96 10.47 5.31
CA LEU A 46 6.34 11.62 5.97
C LEU A 46 7.18 12.23 7.10
N GLU A 47 8.39 11.74 7.36
CA GLU A 47 9.26 12.23 8.43
C GLU A 47 8.61 12.21 9.83
N LEU A 48 7.67 11.30 10.05
CA LEU A 48 6.95 11.18 11.32
C LEU A 48 7.80 10.59 12.45
N ILE A 49 9.05 10.26 12.15
CA ILE A 49 9.96 9.55 13.03
C ILE A 49 11.11 10.47 13.43
N PRO A 50 11.15 10.97 14.68
CA PRO A 50 12.25 11.78 15.17
C PRO A 50 13.57 10.99 15.19
N GLY A 51 14.63 11.53 14.59
CA GLY A 51 15.99 10.99 14.69
C GLY A 51 16.38 9.93 13.65
N TYR A 52 15.51 9.57 12.70
CA TYR A 52 15.92 8.86 11.49
C TYR A 52 16.53 9.89 10.52
N GLY A 53 17.85 9.80 10.30
CA GLY A 53 18.54 10.63 9.32
C GLY A 53 18.01 10.41 7.90
N ASP A 54 18.22 11.40 7.03
CA ASP A 54 17.86 11.47 5.59
C ASP A 54 16.68 10.58 5.17
N ALA A 55 15.48 11.17 5.19
CA ALA A 55 14.21 10.44 5.03
C ALA A 55 14.09 9.64 3.71
N LEU A 56 14.70 10.09 2.59
CA LEU A 56 14.80 9.30 1.37
C LEU A 56 15.62 8.01 1.55
N ALA A 57 16.78 8.10 2.22
CA ALA A 57 17.62 6.94 2.51
C ALA A 57 16.90 5.93 3.40
N ALA A 58 16.11 6.41 4.36
CA ALA A 58 15.28 5.55 5.22
C ALA A 58 14.20 4.81 4.41
N VAL A 59 13.48 5.52 3.54
CA VAL A 59 12.48 4.92 2.64
C VAL A 59 13.10 3.82 1.77
N LEU A 60 14.30 4.04 1.25
CA LEU A 60 14.97 3.07 0.38
C LEU A 60 15.63 1.92 1.09
N ASN A 61 16.27 2.16 2.24
CA ASN A 61 16.78 1.07 3.06
C ASN A 61 15.67 0.10 3.44
N LEU A 62 14.47 0.61 3.72
CA LEU A 62 13.28 -0.20 3.87
C LEU A 62 12.98 -0.96 2.56
N PHE A 63 12.83 -0.28 1.42
CA PHE A 63 12.54 -0.95 0.15
C PHE A 63 13.55 -2.02 -0.27
N SER A 64 14.84 -1.73 -0.17
CA SER A 64 15.92 -2.64 -0.55
C SER A 64 15.98 -3.84 0.39
N SER A 65 15.61 -3.67 1.66
CA SER A 65 15.40 -4.79 2.57
C SER A 65 14.27 -5.72 2.12
N LEU A 66 13.29 -5.21 1.37
CA LEU A 66 12.23 -6.05 0.83
C LEU A 66 12.63 -6.79 -0.44
N ILE A 67 13.23 -6.08 -1.38
CA ILE A 67 13.39 -6.59 -2.74
C ILE A 67 14.60 -7.53 -2.80
N PHE A 68 15.65 -7.25 -2.01
CA PHE A 68 16.97 -7.86 -2.19
C PHE A 68 17.47 -8.71 -1.02
N GLN A 69 16.71 -8.85 0.07
CA GLN A 69 17.10 -9.75 1.18
C GLN A 69 16.70 -11.20 0.92
N PRO A 70 17.57 -12.19 1.24
CA PRO A 70 17.28 -13.59 0.94
C PRO A 70 16.18 -14.15 1.86
N LYS A 71 15.15 -14.74 1.23
CA LYS A 71 14.14 -15.66 1.81
C LYS A 71 12.97 -15.09 2.61
N SER A 72 12.69 -13.79 2.59
CA SER A 72 11.44 -13.28 3.16
C SER A 72 10.69 -12.37 2.19
N ALA A 73 11.26 -11.26 1.77
CA ALA A 73 10.43 -10.24 1.14
C ALA A 73 10.27 -10.33 -0.39
N ALA A 74 11.18 -11.01 -1.10
CA ALA A 74 10.95 -11.40 -2.50
C ALA A 74 9.69 -12.30 -2.63
N ASP A 75 9.45 -13.18 -1.66
CA ASP A 75 8.27 -14.06 -1.63
C ASP A 75 6.97 -13.28 -1.39
N ILE A 76 7.01 -12.18 -0.62
CA ILE A 76 5.84 -11.31 -0.37
C ILE A 76 5.39 -10.67 -1.68
N TRP A 77 6.34 -10.08 -2.40
CA TRP A 77 6.10 -9.44 -3.68
C TRP A 77 5.69 -10.45 -4.74
N GLU A 78 6.41 -11.57 -4.86
CA GLU A 78 6.03 -12.65 -5.77
C GLU A 78 4.62 -13.16 -5.49
N LYS A 79 4.24 -13.33 -4.22
CA LYS A 79 2.87 -13.72 -3.82
C LYS A 79 1.85 -12.65 -4.17
N LEU A 80 2.13 -11.37 -3.92
CA LEU A 80 1.25 -10.26 -4.27
C LEU A 80 1.05 -10.17 -5.79
N PHE A 81 2.13 -10.21 -6.57
CA PHE A 81 2.07 -10.12 -8.03
C PHE A 81 1.36 -11.31 -8.64
N LYS A 82 1.74 -12.55 -8.29
CA LYS A 82 1.03 -13.74 -8.76
C LYS A 82 -0.46 -13.68 -8.46
N ARG A 83 -0.83 -13.14 -7.30
CA ARG A 83 -2.23 -12.96 -6.91
C ARG A 83 -2.94 -11.92 -7.78
N ILE A 84 -2.34 -10.75 -7.99
CA ILE A 84 -2.90 -9.69 -8.86
C ILE A 84 -3.03 -10.21 -10.30
N GLU A 85 -2.01 -10.89 -10.81
CA GLU A 85 -2.00 -11.50 -12.14
C GLU A 85 -3.13 -12.51 -12.31
N GLN A 86 -3.35 -13.38 -11.31
CA GLN A 86 -4.45 -14.34 -11.28
C GLN A 86 -5.82 -13.65 -11.24
N MET A 87 -5.95 -12.56 -10.47
CA MET A 87 -7.21 -11.84 -10.33
C MET A 87 -7.64 -11.16 -11.64
N ILE A 88 -6.70 -10.67 -12.45
CA ILE A 88 -7.03 -9.90 -13.67
C ILE A 88 -6.71 -10.65 -14.98
N ASP A 89 -6.19 -11.88 -14.90
CA ASP A 89 -5.65 -12.67 -16.02
C ASP A 89 -4.71 -11.90 -16.94
N SER A 90 -3.84 -11.12 -16.32
CA SER A 90 -2.72 -10.49 -16.99
C SER A 90 -1.48 -11.00 -16.31
N LYS A 91 -0.60 -11.65 -17.07
CA LYS A 91 0.68 -12.14 -16.56
C LYS A 91 1.76 -11.15 -16.98
N ILE A 92 2.57 -10.72 -16.02
CA ILE A 92 3.83 -10.05 -16.33
C ILE A 92 4.77 -11.11 -16.89
N GLU A 93 5.25 -10.88 -18.11
CA GLU A 93 6.27 -11.74 -18.69
C GLU A 93 7.53 -11.71 -17.81
N GLU A 94 8.15 -12.87 -17.60
CA GLU A 94 9.32 -13.03 -16.73
C GLU A 94 10.42 -12.03 -17.08
N TYR A 95 10.70 -11.83 -18.38
CA TYR A 95 11.64 -10.82 -18.87
C TYR A 95 11.29 -9.38 -18.42
N HIS A 96 10.01 -9.01 -18.41
CA HIS A 96 9.60 -7.69 -17.96
C HIS A 96 9.73 -7.57 -16.44
N LEU A 97 9.38 -8.63 -15.69
CA LEU A 97 9.59 -8.67 -14.23
C LEU A 97 11.06 -8.53 -13.86
N GLU A 98 11.95 -9.27 -14.54
CA GLU A 98 13.41 -9.14 -14.40
C GLU A 98 13.86 -7.71 -14.69
N THR A 99 13.35 -7.10 -15.76
CA THR A 99 13.64 -5.69 -16.09
C THR A 99 13.22 -4.74 -14.97
N LEU A 100 12.03 -4.90 -14.39
CA LEU A 100 11.56 -4.05 -13.28
C LEU A 100 12.45 -4.21 -12.03
N ILE A 101 12.84 -5.44 -11.70
CA ILE A 101 13.74 -5.74 -10.58
C ILE A 101 15.13 -5.10 -10.80
N GLU A 102 15.69 -5.25 -12.00
CA GLU A 102 16.97 -4.63 -12.36
C GLU A 102 16.94 -3.11 -12.25
N LYS A 103 15.84 -2.46 -12.70
CA LYS A 103 15.67 -1.01 -12.56
C LYS A 103 15.65 -0.59 -11.11
N LEU A 104 14.91 -1.28 -10.24
CA LEU A 104 14.87 -0.98 -8.81
C LEU A 104 16.23 -1.18 -8.14
N ALA A 105 16.99 -2.20 -8.54
CA ALA A 105 18.35 -2.42 -8.03
C ALA A 105 19.30 -1.29 -8.43
N GLY A 106 19.20 -0.81 -9.68
CA GLY A 106 19.97 0.34 -10.14
C GLY A 106 19.64 1.64 -9.38
N LEU A 107 18.36 1.84 -9.06
CA LEU A 107 17.90 2.97 -8.25
C LEU A 107 18.42 2.92 -6.82
N ASP A 108 18.40 1.75 -6.18
CA ASP A 108 18.95 1.55 -4.83
C ASP A 108 20.41 1.99 -4.74
N ALA A 109 21.25 1.51 -5.67
CA ALA A 109 22.67 1.89 -5.71
C ALA A 109 22.86 3.40 -5.87
N ALA A 110 22.13 4.03 -6.81
CA ALA A 110 22.23 5.46 -7.08
C ALA A 110 21.80 6.32 -5.88
N ILE A 111 20.81 5.87 -5.10
CA ILE A 111 20.32 6.63 -3.96
C ILE A 111 21.21 6.42 -2.72
N SER A 112 21.81 5.23 -2.56
CA SER A 112 22.84 5.01 -1.54
C SER A 112 24.05 5.93 -1.73
N ASP A 113 24.47 6.12 -2.98
CA ASP A 113 25.52 7.08 -3.35
C ASP A 113 25.10 8.52 -3.03
N PHE A 114 23.88 8.92 -3.40
CA PHE A 114 23.32 10.24 -3.09
C PHE A 114 23.26 10.50 -1.58
N SER A 115 22.76 9.54 -0.80
CA SER A 115 22.66 9.63 0.66
C SER A 115 24.04 9.79 1.32
N THR A 116 25.05 9.09 0.80
CA THR A 116 26.43 9.25 1.25
C THR A 116 26.96 10.66 0.98
N LEU A 117 26.58 11.29 -0.13
CA LEU A 117 26.95 12.67 -0.45
C LEU A 117 26.22 13.68 0.45
N VAL A 118 24.92 13.49 0.73
CA VAL A 118 24.17 14.33 1.69
C VAL A 118 24.84 14.32 3.05
N LYS A 119 25.18 13.13 3.57
CA LYS A 119 25.89 13.00 4.85
C LYS A 119 27.24 13.71 4.84
N LYS A 120 28.05 13.54 3.79
CA LYS A 120 29.35 14.23 3.67
C LYS A 120 29.17 15.75 3.64
N HIS A 121 28.16 16.25 2.92
CA HIS A 121 27.81 17.66 2.87
C HIS A 121 27.43 18.19 4.26
N ASP A 122 26.60 17.44 4.98
CA ASP A 122 26.16 17.80 6.33
C ASP A 122 27.29 17.76 7.38
N GLU A 123 28.32 16.94 7.15
CA GLU A 123 29.59 16.95 7.89
C GLU A 123 30.49 18.16 7.53
N GLY A 124 30.05 19.04 6.63
CA GLY A 124 30.78 20.24 6.19
C GLY A 124 31.84 19.97 5.13
N LYS A 125 31.85 18.79 4.49
CA LYS A 125 32.75 18.51 3.36
C LYS A 125 32.23 19.20 2.11
N ASP A 126 33.13 19.79 1.34
CA ASP A 126 32.78 20.38 0.05
C ASP A 126 32.53 19.29 -0.99
N VAL A 127 31.28 18.85 -1.06
CA VAL A 127 30.76 17.90 -2.05
C VAL A 127 29.58 18.46 -2.83
N THR A 128 29.37 19.79 -2.76
CA THR A 128 28.19 20.48 -3.27
C THR A 128 27.93 20.18 -4.75
N THR A 129 28.94 20.34 -5.62
CA THR A 129 28.80 20.04 -7.05
C THR A 129 28.43 18.57 -7.30
N LEU A 130 29.06 17.65 -6.56
CA LEU A 130 28.77 16.22 -6.69
C LEU A 130 27.34 15.92 -6.26
N LEU A 131 26.91 16.48 -5.13
CA LEU A 131 25.56 16.31 -4.61
C LEU A 131 24.50 16.78 -5.61
N LEU A 132 24.65 17.99 -6.17
CA LEU A 132 23.72 18.55 -7.15
C LEU A 132 23.64 17.73 -8.43
N GLY A 133 24.77 17.29 -8.96
CA GLY A 133 24.78 16.48 -10.18
C GLY A 133 24.32 15.03 -9.96
N TYR A 134 24.58 14.43 -8.80
CA TYR A 134 24.00 13.12 -8.43
C TYR A 134 22.49 13.22 -8.23
N PHE A 135 21.98 14.26 -7.56
CA PHE A 135 20.54 14.49 -7.45
C PHE A 135 19.89 14.53 -8.84
N THR A 136 20.46 15.32 -9.75
CA THR A 136 19.94 15.50 -11.12
C THR A 136 19.97 14.20 -11.91
N SER A 137 21.09 13.48 -11.84
CA SER A 137 21.22 12.17 -12.48
C SER A 137 20.20 11.17 -11.95
N LEU A 138 20.01 11.15 -10.64
CA LEU A 138 19.07 10.24 -9.98
C LEU A 138 17.62 10.58 -10.36
N HIS A 139 17.23 11.85 -10.24
CA HIS A 139 15.90 12.31 -10.61
C HIS A 139 15.58 11.95 -12.07
N GLN A 140 16.53 12.16 -12.98
CA GLN A 140 16.34 11.77 -14.38
C GLN A 140 16.18 10.25 -14.53
N THR A 141 17.00 9.47 -13.83
CA THR A 141 16.90 8.01 -13.87
C THR A 141 15.53 7.53 -13.39
N MET A 142 14.96 8.19 -12.37
CA MET A 142 13.59 7.93 -11.92
C MET A 142 12.57 8.22 -13.03
N ILE A 143 12.58 9.42 -13.62
CA ILE A 143 11.65 9.81 -14.69
C ILE A 143 11.66 8.79 -15.83
N VAL A 144 12.85 8.37 -16.27
CA VAL A 144 13.01 7.39 -17.34
C VAL A 144 12.47 6.03 -16.94
N SER A 145 12.81 5.58 -15.73
CA SER A 145 12.42 4.26 -15.24
C SER A 145 10.90 4.16 -15.04
N MET A 146 10.20 5.27 -14.78
CA MET A 146 8.73 5.29 -14.69
C MET A 146 8.03 4.75 -15.94
N SER A 147 8.65 4.88 -17.13
CA SER A 147 8.08 4.31 -18.37
C SER A 147 7.91 2.79 -18.31
N GLU A 148 8.82 2.08 -17.65
CA GLU A 148 8.80 0.62 -17.52
C GLU A 148 7.65 0.17 -16.60
N PHE A 149 7.46 0.88 -15.49
CA PHE A 149 6.38 0.60 -14.53
C PHE A 149 4.99 0.91 -15.06
N THR A 150 4.89 1.68 -16.15
CA THR A 150 3.64 2.20 -16.72
C THR A 150 3.26 1.56 -18.06
N SER A 151 3.95 0.49 -18.47
CA SER A 151 3.68 -0.24 -19.72
C SER A 151 2.18 -0.51 -19.92
N PRO A 152 1.56 -0.08 -21.04
CA PRO A 152 0.13 -0.30 -21.27
C PRO A 152 -0.31 -1.77 -21.21
N LYS A 153 0.62 -2.70 -21.51
CA LYS A 153 0.38 -4.16 -21.46
C LYS A 153 0.30 -4.69 -20.03
N TYR A 154 1.09 -4.12 -19.12
CA TYR A 154 1.26 -4.64 -17.76
C TYR A 154 0.78 -3.70 -16.65
N GLY A 155 0.31 -2.49 -16.99
CA GLY A 155 0.09 -1.39 -16.05
C GLY A 155 -0.72 -1.76 -14.81
N VAL A 156 -1.74 -2.61 -14.94
CA VAL A 156 -2.52 -3.09 -13.78
C VAL A 156 -1.72 -4.04 -12.90
N ALA A 157 -1.01 -5.00 -13.50
CA ALA A 157 -0.21 -5.98 -12.76
C ALA A 157 1.03 -5.34 -12.12
N SER A 158 1.64 -4.36 -12.80
CA SER A 158 2.80 -3.59 -12.32
C SER A 158 2.42 -2.44 -11.39
N LEU A 159 1.12 -2.20 -11.14
CA LEU A 159 0.67 -1.03 -10.39
C LEU A 159 1.26 -0.91 -8.97
N PRO A 160 1.43 -1.99 -8.19
CA PRO A 160 2.15 -1.90 -6.91
C PRO A 160 3.59 -1.44 -7.09
N TRP A 161 4.32 -1.95 -8.09
CA TRP A 161 5.69 -1.49 -8.38
C TRP A 161 5.74 -0.03 -8.76
N PHE A 162 4.79 0.41 -9.59
CA PHE A 162 4.63 1.83 -9.92
C PHE A 162 4.46 2.67 -8.65
N ALA A 163 3.61 2.25 -7.71
CA ALA A 163 3.36 3.01 -6.48
C ALA A 163 4.63 3.16 -5.62
N LEU A 164 5.48 2.14 -5.57
CA LEU A 164 6.77 2.22 -4.88
C LEU A 164 7.74 3.18 -5.58
N ALA A 165 7.91 3.02 -6.89
CA ALA A 165 8.80 3.88 -7.68
C ALA A 165 8.36 5.36 -7.63
N ALA A 166 7.06 5.61 -7.73
CA ALA A 166 6.47 6.94 -7.58
C ALA A 166 6.74 7.51 -6.18
N THR A 167 6.61 6.70 -5.12
CA THR A 167 6.92 7.11 -3.74
C THR A 167 8.38 7.54 -3.58
N MET A 168 9.32 6.76 -4.10
CA MET A 168 10.75 7.09 -4.07
C MET A 168 11.03 8.39 -4.82
N HIS A 169 10.43 8.55 -5.99
CA HIS A 169 10.64 9.72 -6.83
C HIS A 169 10.10 11.00 -6.17
N LEU A 170 8.87 10.94 -5.68
CA LEU A 170 8.24 12.05 -4.99
C LEU A 170 8.96 12.40 -3.68
N LYS A 171 9.54 11.40 -2.99
CA LYS A 171 10.37 11.66 -1.81
C LYS A 171 11.67 12.37 -2.17
N LEU A 172 12.34 11.97 -3.26
CA LEU A 172 13.53 12.68 -3.75
C LEU A 172 13.21 14.15 -4.05
N LEU A 173 12.10 14.41 -4.73
CA LEU A 173 11.62 15.77 -4.98
C LEU A 173 11.34 16.51 -3.66
N GLY A 174 10.62 15.87 -2.74
CA GLY A 174 10.31 16.43 -1.43
C GLY A 174 11.55 16.82 -0.62
N ASP A 175 12.60 16.00 -0.63
CA ASP A 175 13.86 16.33 0.03
C ASP A 175 14.58 17.50 -0.66
N GLY A 176 14.57 17.53 -1.99
CA GLY A 176 15.10 18.67 -2.75
C GLY A 176 14.36 19.97 -2.47
N ILE A 177 13.04 19.92 -2.25
CA ILE A 177 12.23 21.08 -1.86
C ILE A 177 12.60 21.56 -0.45
N GLN A 178 12.66 20.64 0.51
CA GLN A 178 12.87 20.97 1.92
C GLN A 178 14.32 21.36 2.25
N HIS A 179 15.29 20.75 1.59
CA HIS A 179 16.71 20.88 1.92
C HIS A 179 17.54 21.46 0.79
N GLY A 180 17.00 21.64 -0.42
CA GLY A 180 17.78 22.00 -1.59
C GLY A 180 18.58 23.30 -1.45
N ARG A 181 18.03 24.31 -0.77
CA ARG A 181 18.76 25.56 -0.48
C ARG A 181 20.01 25.33 0.38
N LYS A 182 19.95 24.40 1.33
CA LYS A 182 21.09 23.99 2.16
C LYS A 182 22.13 23.25 1.32
N TRP A 183 21.68 22.45 0.35
CA TRP A 183 22.52 21.67 -0.57
C TRP A 183 23.12 22.46 -1.74
N GLY A 184 22.76 23.74 -1.87
CA GLY A 184 23.30 24.64 -2.90
C GLY A 184 22.42 24.87 -4.12
N PHE A 185 21.18 24.37 -4.14
CA PHE A 185 20.21 24.70 -5.20
C PHE A 185 19.83 26.19 -5.17
N SER A 186 19.65 26.76 -6.35
CA SER A 186 19.09 28.09 -6.55
C SER A 186 17.61 28.16 -6.13
N ALA A 187 17.05 29.37 -6.02
CA ALA A 187 15.63 29.51 -5.67
C ALA A 187 14.75 28.96 -6.79
N ASP A 188 15.10 29.30 -8.03
CA ASP A 188 14.43 28.85 -9.25
C ASP A 188 14.46 27.32 -9.39
N GLU A 189 15.57 26.66 -8.99
CA GLU A 189 15.65 25.20 -8.98
C GLU A 189 14.71 24.58 -7.95
N VAL A 190 14.67 25.11 -6.74
CA VAL A 190 13.75 24.63 -5.70
C VAL A 190 12.29 24.86 -6.10
N GLU A 191 11.99 26.01 -6.71
CA GLU A 191 10.66 26.30 -7.27
C GLU A 191 10.28 25.31 -8.37
N PHE A 192 11.20 24.99 -9.28
CA PHE A 192 10.96 23.97 -10.30
C PHE A 192 10.71 22.56 -9.71
N LEU A 193 11.44 22.18 -8.66
CA LEU A 193 11.16 20.92 -7.95
C LEU A 193 9.75 20.93 -7.33
N GLN A 194 9.34 22.06 -6.73
CA GLN A 194 8.00 22.25 -6.18
C GLN A 194 6.92 22.17 -7.27
N GLU A 195 7.09 22.86 -8.39
CA GLU A 195 6.18 22.80 -9.55
C GLU A 195 6.04 21.38 -10.07
N THR A 196 7.16 20.65 -10.18
CA THR A 196 7.19 19.26 -10.65
C THR A 196 6.45 18.34 -9.67
N PHE A 197 6.73 18.47 -8.37
CA PHE A 197 6.07 17.72 -7.32
C PHE A 197 4.55 17.96 -7.32
N ASP A 198 4.11 19.22 -7.40
CA ASP A 198 2.68 19.56 -7.41
C ASP A 198 2.00 19.02 -8.68
N LYS A 199 2.65 19.10 -9.86
CA LYS A 199 2.16 18.50 -11.10
C LYS A 199 2.00 16.98 -10.97
N LEU A 200 2.95 16.28 -10.35
CA LEU A 200 2.92 14.81 -10.20
C LEU A 200 1.94 14.31 -9.12
N THR A 201 1.56 15.17 -8.17
CA THR A 201 0.69 14.80 -7.03
C THR A 201 -0.73 15.35 -7.13
N THR A 202 -1.02 16.22 -8.10
CA THR A 202 -2.36 16.78 -8.31
C THR A 202 -3.16 15.98 -9.33
N GLU A 203 -4.35 15.50 -8.95
CA GLU A 203 -5.18 14.60 -9.77
C GLU A 203 -5.67 15.21 -11.10
N THR A 204 -5.77 16.54 -11.18
CA THR A 204 -6.22 17.25 -12.39
C THR A 204 -5.08 17.86 -13.19
N ALA A 205 -3.83 17.65 -12.77
CA ALA A 205 -2.69 18.27 -13.43
C ALA A 205 -2.34 17.53 -14.74
N THR A 206 -2.10 18.32 -15.79
CA THR A 206 -1.46 17.83 -17.02
C THR A 206 0.05 17.88 -16.82
N VAL A 207 0.69 16.72 -16.94
CA VAL A 207 2.15 16.58 -16.80
C VAL A 207 2.79 16.42 -18.17
N SER A 208 3.83 17.20 -18.44
CA SER A 208 4.73 16.93 -19.57
C SER A 208 6.08 16.46 -19.07
N HIS A 209 6.40 15.19 -19.27
CA HIS A 209 7.69 14.63 -18.91
C HIS A 209 8.80 15.17 -19.80
N THR A 210 8.49 15.53 -21.05
CA THR A 210 9.41 16.24 -21.93
C THR A 210 9.78 17.60 -21.35
N GLU A 211 8.82 18.41 -20.90
CA GLU A 211 9.11 19.69 -20.24
C GLU A 211 10.03 19.53 -19.01
N ILE A 212 9.73 18.54 -18.17
CA ILE A 212 10.54 18.22 -16.98
C ILE A 212 11.96 17.80 -17.38
N ALA A 213 12.09 16.95 -18.40
CA ALA A 213 13.37 16.50 -18.93
C ALA A 213 14.20 17.65 -19.51
N SER A 214 13.60 18.52 -20.34
CA SER A 214 14.30 19.67 -20.94
C SER A 214 14.82 20.65 -19.89
N ARG A 215 14.07 20.88 -18.79
CA ARG A 215 14.54 21.70 -17.67
C ARG A 215 15.71 21.06 -16.91
N HIS A 216 15.68 19.74 -16.69
CA HIS A 216 16.81 19.01 -16.08
C HIS A 216 18.06 19.01 -16.94
N LYS A 217 17.88 18.87 -18.26
CA LYS A 217 18.96 18.99 -19.22
C LYS A 217 19.66 20.34 -19.10
N LEU A 218 18.89 21.42 -19.09
CA LEU A 218 19.44 22.77 -18.94
C LEU A 218 20.18 22.95 -17.60
N PHE A 219 19.65 22.41 -16.51
CA PHE A 219 20.33 22.43 -15.21
C PHE A 219 21.68 21.70 -15.28
N LEU A 220 21.72 20.49 -15.84
CA LEU A 220 22.94 19.71 -15.97
C LEU A 220 23.97 20.38 -16.90
N GLU A 221 23.52 20.98 -18.00
CA GLU A 221 24.36 21.79 -18.89
C GLU A 221 24.99 22.97 -18.16
N ASN A 222 24.18 23.74 -17.40
CA ASN A 222 24.68 24.87 -16.63
C ASN A 222 25.67 24.44 -15.54
N LEU A 223 25.43 23.30 -14.89
CA LEU A 223 26.36 22.73 -13.92
C LEU A 223 27.70 22.35 -14.57
N MET A 224 27.65 21.75 -15.77
CA MET A 224 28.83 21.31 -16.52
C MET A 224 29.60 22.46 -17.18
N LEU A 225 28.97 23.61 -17.43
CA LEU A 225 29.60 24.81 -17.99
C LEU A 225 30.32 25.68 -16.94
N ASP A 226 30.03 25.47 -15.65
CA ASP A 226 30.67 26.20 -14.57
C ASP A 226 32.03 25.57 -14.21
N ASP A 227 33.09 26.00 -14.89
CA ASP A 227 34.47 25.52 -14.68
C ASP A 227 34.90 25.54 -13.20
N SER A 228 34.38 26.48 -12.41
CA SER A 228 34.70 26.59 -10.98
C SER A 228 34.09 25.46 -10.14
N LYS A 229 32.94 24.93 -10.58
CA LYS A 229 32.27 23.79 -9.94
C LYS A 229 32.83 22.46 -10.43
N MET A 230 33.28 22.39 -11.68
CA MET A 230 33.73 21.15 -12.33
C MET A 230 35.13 20.69 -11.93
N SER A 231 35.95 21.55 -11.30
CA SER A 231 37.34 21.23 -10.96
C SER A 231 37.53 20.02 -10.04
N ASN A 232 36.50 19.68 -9.24
CA ASN A 232 36.53 18.60 -8.26
C ASN A 232 35.66 17.39 -8.64
N VAL A 233 35.10 17.36 -9.86
CA VAL A 233 34.24 16.26 -10.32
C VAL A 233 35.10 15.13 -10.92
N PRO A 234 35.02 13.89 -10.40
CA PRO A 234 35.74 12.76 -10.98
C PRO A 234 35.35 12.51 -12.44
N ALA A 235 36.32 12.14 -13.28
CA ALA A 235 36.09 11.90 -14.71
C ALA A 235 35.00 10.84 -14.98
N GLU A 236 34.92 9.80 -14.15
CA GLU A 236 33.86 8.77 -14.26
C GLU A 236 32.46 9.36 -14.00
N THR A 237 32.35 10.27 -13.03
CA THR A 237 31.08 10.95 -12.71
C THR A 237 30.66 11.87 -13.86
N LEU A 238 31.62 12.61 -14.42
CA LEU A 238 31.39 13.45 -15.60
C LEU A 238 30.91 12.62 -16.80
N GLU A 239 31.45 11.42 -16.99
CA GLU A 239 31.01 10.53 -18.07
C GLU A 239 29.57 10.04 -17.85
N LYS A 240 29.21 9.68 -16.61
CA LYS A 240 27.81 9.35 -16.26
C LYS A 240 26.87 10.51 -16.57
N TRP A 241 27.25 11.74 -16.23
CA TRP A 241 26.43 12.93 -16.51
C TRP A 241 26.29 13.18 -18.02
N LYS A 242 27.34 12.97 -18.82
CA LYS A 242 27.25 13.07 -20.29
C LYS A 242 26.32 12.01 -20.89
N VAL A 243 26.32 10.78 -20.36
CA VAL A 243 25.37 9.74 -20.78
C VAL A 243 23.94 10.19 -20.49
N VAL A 244 23.68 10.71 -19.29
CA VAL A 244 22.36 11.24 -18.91
C VAL A 244 21.95 12.42 -19.81
N HIS A 245 22.87 13.36 -20.06
CA HIS A 245 22.65 14.51 -20.96
C HIS A 245 22.33 14.08 -22.40
N THR A 246 23.05 13.08 -22.91
CA THR A 246 22.81 12.54 -24.26
C THR A 246 21.42 11.91 -24.34
N TYR A 247 21.04 11.15 -23.32
CA TYR A 247 19.71 10.56 -23.23
C TYR A 247 18.61 11.62 -23.18
N LEU A 248 18.78 12.65 -22.33
CA LEU A 248 17.87 13.79 -22.22
C LEU A 248 17.70 14.52 -23.55
N SER A 249 18.81 14.73 -24.26
CA SER A 249 18.79 15.36 -25.58
C SER A 249 18.06 14.53 -26.63
N ALA A 250 18.00 13.21 -26.45
CA ALA A 250 17.30 12.31 -27.33
C ALA A 250 15.79 12.21 -27.01
N MET A 251 15.36 12.51 -25.77
CA MET A 251 13.94 12.64 -25.39
C MET A 251 13.28 13.88 -25.99
N ASP A 252 14.04 14.94 -26.29
CA ASP A 252 13.55 16.10 -27.07
C ASP A 252 13.21 15.70 -28.53
N ASP A 253 13.69 14.54 -29.00
CA ASP A 253 13.44 14.01 -30.33
C ASP A 253 12.35 12.91 -30.26
N VAL A 254 11.36 12.93 -31.15
CA VAL A 254 10.06 12.19 -31.10
C VAL A 254 10.20 10.65 -31.09
N THR A 255 11.42 10.11 -31.02
CA THR A 255 11.76 8.71 -31.23
C THR A 255 11.98 7.89 -29.95
N HIS A 256 11.98 8.51 -28.77
CA HIS A 256 12.19 7.81 -27.48
C HIS A 256 10.88 7.56 -26.72
N ALA A 257 10.88 6.52 -25.89
CA ALA A 257 9.74 6.10 -25.08
C ALA A 257 9.40 7.20 -24.05
N ILE A 258 8.48 8.09 -24.42
CA ILE A 258 7.81 8.97 -23.47
C ILE A 258 7.13 8.08 -22.42
N PRO A 259 7.22 8.40 -21.12
CA PRO A 259 6.49 7.65 -20.10
C PRO A 259 5.02 7.51 -20.50
N ALA A 260 4.44 6.31 -20.34
CA ALA A 260 3.06 6.04 -20.77
C ALA A 260 2.02 6.87 -20.00
N ILE A 261 2.46 7.56 -18.94
CA ILE A 261 1.71 8.51 -18.12
C ILE A 261 1.72 9.95 -18.65
N GLU A 262 2.30 10.23 -19.82
CA GLU A 262 2.28 11.58 -20.40
C GLU A 262 0.87 12.17 -20.43
N GLY A 263 0.75 13.41 -19.93
CA GLY A 263 -0.54 14.08 -19.76
C GLY A 263 -1.28 13.74 -18.47
N SER A 264 -0.74 12.89 -17.59
CA SER A 264 -1.36 12.52 -16.31
C SER A 264 -0.37 12.55 -15.14
N SER A 265 -0.87 12.87 -13.94
CA SER A 265 -0.09 12.81 -12.71
C SER A 265 0.01 11.38 -12.17
N TYR A 266 0.89 11.14 -11.20
CA TYR A 266 1.01 9.81 -10.58
C TYR A 266 -0.28 9.41 -9.87
N VAL A 267 -0.92 10.36 -9.18
CA VAL A 267 -2.21 10.13 -8.50
C VAL A 267 -3.28 9.72 -9.52
N THR A 268 -3.38 10.45 -10.63
CA THR A 268 -4.36 10.15 -11.69
C THR A 268 -4.13 8.78 -12.29
N TYR A 269 -2.88 8.47 -12.65
CA TYR A 269 -2.52 7.17 -13.21
C TYR A 269 -2.84 6.03 -12.25
N ALA A 270 -2.47 6.18 -10.97
CA ALA A 270 -2.70 5.14 -9.97
C ALA A 270 -4.20 4.83 -9.80
N LYS A 271 -5.02 5.87 -9.65
CA LYS A 271 -6.48 5.73 -9.50
C LYS A 271 -7.13 5.17 -10.78
N ALA A 272 -6.76 5.68 -11.95
CA ALA A 272 -7.33 5.22 -13.22
C ALA A 272 -6.96 3.76 -13.51
N THR A 273 -5.71 3.36 -13.27
CA THR A 273 -5.23 2.00 -13.49
C THR A 273 -5.84 1.01 -12.51
N TYR A 274 -6.01 1.42 -11.23
CA TYR A 274 -6.79 0.67 -10.25
C TYR A 274 -8.22 0.42 -10.74
N GLN A 275 -8.93 1.46 -11.20
CA GLN A 275 -10.30 1.32 -11.70
C GLN A 275 -10.37 0.42 -12.94
N ALA A 276 -9.41 0.56 -13.86
CA ALA A 276 -9.33 -0.28 -15.06
C ALA A 276 -9.09 -1.75 -14.71
N GLY A 277 -8.22 -2.04 -13.74
CA GLY A 277 -8.00 -3.40 -13.25
C GLY A 277 -9.22 -3.97 -12.55
N ARG A 278 -9.89 -3.18 -11.72
CA ARG A 278 -11.10 -3.56 -10.99
C ARG A 278 -12.23 -4.04 -11.91
N VAL A 279 -12.37 -3.44 -13.10
CA VAL A 279 -13.36 -3.83 -14.11
C VAL A 279 -13.08 -5.23 -14.67
N ASN A 280 -11.82 -5.65 -14.71
CA ASN A 280 -11.36 -6.91 -15.31
C ASN A 280 -11.17 -8.05 -14.29
N VAL A 281 -11.50 -7.83 -13.02
CA VAL A 281 -11.36 -8.85 -11.96
C VAL A 281 -12.22 -10.06 -12.26
N ARG A 282 -11.60 -11.24 -12.23
CA ARG A 282 -12.24 -12.54 -12.42
C ARG A 282 -12.84 -13.08 -11.14
N PRO A 283 -14.00 -13.76 -11.21
CA PRO A 283 -14.61 -14.37 -10.04
C PRO A 283 -13.72 -15.45 -9.40
N GLU A 284 -13.72 -15.47 -8.07
CA GLU A 284 -12.94 -16.40 -7.25
C GLU A 284 -13.87 -17.43 -6.58
N TRP A 285 -13.73 -18.70 -6.98
CA TRP A 285 -14.70 -19.74 -6.64
C TRP A 285 -14.44 -20.46 -5.32
N GLU A 286 -13.17 -20.59 -4.89
CA GLU A 286 -12.71 -21.34 -3.69
C GLU A 286 -13.55 -22.59 -3.38
N GLY A 287 -13.72 -23.49 -4.36
CA GLY A 287 -14.42 -24.77 -4.18
C GLY A 287 -15.95 -24.70 -4.24
N LEU A 288 -16.55 -23.55 -4.54
CA LEU A 288 -17.97 -23.45 -4.88
C LEU A 288 -18.22 -23.84 -6.35
N SER A 289 -19.43 -24.33 -6.64
CA SER A 289 -19.86 -24.67 -8.01
C SER A 289 -20.70 -23.56 -8.61
N HIS A 290 -20.58 -23.30 -9.91
CA HIS A 290 -21.52 -22.45 -10.68
C HIS A 290 -22.97 -22.94 -10.60
N GLN A 291 -23.18 -24.20 -10.21
CA GLN A 291 -24.51 -24.77 -10.02
C GLN A 291 -25.16 -24.36 -8.70
N ASP A 292 -24.38 -23.87 -7.73
CA ASP A 292 -24.88 -23.42 -6.44
C ASP A 292 -25.52 -22.03 -6.60
N THR A 293 -26.81 -21.91 -6.29
CA THR A 293 -27.50 -20.61 -6.36
C THR A 293 -26.77 -19.55 -5.52
N GLY A 294 -26.56 -18.39 -6.12
CA GLY A 294 -25.79 -17.29 -5.55
C GLY A 294 -24.31 -17.33 -5.89
N ALA A 295 -23.68 -18.51 -6.03
CA ALA A 295 -22.22 -18.64 -6.01
C ALA A 295 -21.49 -17.76 -7.05
N ASP A 296 -22.05 -17.52 -8.24
CA ASP A 296 -21.51 -16.55 -9.20
C ASP A 296 -21.39 -15.13 -8.59
N THR A 297 -22.44 -14.67 -7.92
CA THR A 297 -22.46 -13.37 -7.24
C THR A 297 -21.41 -13.32 -6.13
N GLY A 298 -21.38 -14.34 -5.26
CA GLY A 298 -20.41 -14.42 -4.17
C GLY A 298 -18.96 -14.47 -4.67
N ALA A 299 -18.69 -15.22 -5.74
CA ALA A 299 -17.36 -15.35 -6.33
C ALA A 299 -16.87 -14.02 -6.96
N ASN A 300 -17.75 -13.32 -7.69
CA ASN A 300 -17.43 -12.01 -8.26
C ASN A 300 -17.18 -10.96 -7.17
N PHE A 301 -18.02 -10.96 -6.13
CA PHE A 301 -17.94 -9.99 -5.05
C PHE A 301 -16.67 -10.18 -4.20
N ARG A 302 -16.34 -11.44 -3.86
CA ARG A 302 -15.14 -11.80 -3.13
C ARG A 302 -13.87 -11.37 -3.85
N ALA A 303 -13.76 -11.70 -5.13
CA ALA A 303 -12.59 -11.33 -5.92
C ALA A 303 -12.41 -9.80 -5.98
N LYS A 304 -13.50 -9.05 -6.14
CA LYS A 304 -13.44 -7.57 -6.14
C LYS A 304 -13.05 -7.01 -4.77
N MET A 305 -13.58 -7.55 -3.67
CA MET A 305 -13.16 -7.13 -2.32
C MET A 305 -11.67 -7.38 -2.08
N GLN A 306 -11.17 -8.55 -2.49
CA GLN A 306 -9.75 -8.88 -2.36
C GLN A 306 -8.87 -7.94 -3.21
N TYR A 307 -9.25 -7.69 -4.47
CA TYR A 307 -8.58 -6.73 -5.33
C TYR A 307 -8.59 -5.32 -4.73
N ASP A 308 -9.74 -4.86 -4.21
CA ASP A 308 -9.90 -3.56 -3.59
C ASP A 308 -9.02 -3.42 -2.35
N ALA A 309 -8.93 -4.46 -1.52
CA ALA A 309 -8.08 -4.47 -0.33
C ALA A 309 -6.59 -4.45 -0.69
N ASP A 310 -6.14 -5.33 -1.59
CA ASP A 310 -4.74 -5.42 -2.01
C ASP A 310 -4.29 -4.09 -2.67
N MET A 311 -5.08 -3.55 -3.60
CA MET A 311 -4.75 -2.27 -4.24
C MET A 311 -4.86 -1.08 -3.28
N THR A 312 -5.76 -1.13 -2.30
CA THR A 312 -5.81 -0.11 -1.25
C THR A 312 -4.52 -0.08 -0.44
N ILE A 313 -4.08 -1.23 0.07
CA ILE A 313 -2.89 -1.35 0.90
C ILE A 313 -1.64 -0.96 0.13
N HIS A 314 -1.51 -1.42 -1.12
CA HIS A 314 -0.27 -1.36 -1.88
C HIS A 314 -0.18 -0.22 -2.90
N VAL A 315 -1.28 0.49 -3.17
CA VAL A 315 -1.32 1.54 -4.21
C VAL A 315 -2.06 2.79 -3.72
N LEU A 316 -3.33 2.67 -3.37
CA LEU A 316 -4.17 3.85 -3.12
C LEU A 316 -3.77 4.55 -1.82
N ASN A 317 -3.38 3.80 -0.79
CA ASN A 317 -2.84 4.41 0.43
C ASN A 317 -1.62 5.24 0.08
N TYR A 318 -0.82 4.78 -0.89
CA TYR A 318 0.34 5.51 -1.33
C TYR A 318 -0.01 6.81 -2.06
N ALA A 319 -0.90 6.71 -3.04
CA ALA A 319 -1.37 7.85 -3.80
C ALA A 319 -2.00 8.95 -2.94
N ASP A 320 -2.71 8.58 -1.87
CA ASP A 320 -3.36 9.54 -0.97
C ASP A 320 -2.36 10.32 -0.09
N PHE A 321 -1.18 9.76 0.22
CA PHE A 321 -0.18 10.48 1.02
C PHE A 321 0.85 11.27 0.17
N TRP A 322 1.01 10.93 -1.11
CA TRP A 322 1.99 11.57 -1.99
C TRP A 322 2.03 13.10 -1.93
N PRO A 323 0.90 13.84 -1.89
CA PRO A 323 0.92 15.30 -1.77
C PRO A 323 1.62 15.86 -0.52
N TYR A 324 1.85 15.03 0.50
CA TYR A 324 2.41 15.41 1.80
C TYR A 324 3.91 15.12 1.93
N LEU A 325 4.51 14.42 0.95
CA LEU A 325 5.93 14.04 0.96
C LEU A 325 6.91 15.21 0.91
N ALA A 326 6.45 16.40 0.52
CA ALA A 326 7.24 17.63 0.51
C ALA A 326 7.17 18.41 1.85
N GLY A 327 6.77 17.75 2.94
CA GLY A 327 6.68 18.37 4.27
C GLY A 327 5.39 19.15 4.53
N LYS A 328 4.38 19.02 3.65
CA LYS A 328 3.04 19.59 3.91
C LYS A 328 2.38 18.79 5.04
N PRO A 329 1.72 19.45 6.02
CA PRO A 329 1.03 18.74 7.10
C PRO A 329 -0.13 17.90 6.55
N LEU A 330 -0.31 16.69 7.09
CA LEU A 330 -1.44 15.83 6.76
C LEU A 330 -2.77 16.53 7.09
N THR A 331 -3.70 16.52 6.13
CA THR A 331 -5.06 17.01 6.37
C THR A 331 -5.92 15.95 7.07
N GLU A 332 -7.00 16.38 7.71
CA GLU A 332 -8.01 15.47 8.26
C GLU A 332 -8.63 14.58 7.17
N GLU A 333 -8.78 15.10 5.95
CA GLU A 333 -9.26 14.34 4.80
C GLU A 333 -8.29 13.21 4.42
N ALA A 334 -6.99 13.49 4.37
CA ALA A 334 -5.97 12.45 4.11
C ALA A 334 -5.96 11.38 5.20
N LEU A 335 -6.03 11.77 6.47
CA LEU A 335 -6.11 10.83 7.59
C LEU A 335 -7.40 10.00 7.55
N THR A 336 -8.52 10.59 7.12
CA THR A 336 -9.78 9.86 6.93
C THR A 336 -9.69 8.86 5.78
N ASN A 337 -9.02 9.21 4.68
CA ASN A 337 -8.80 8.31 3.55
C ASN A 337 -7.88 7.14 3.94
N LEU A 338 -6.88 7.38 4.80
CA LEU A 338 -6.04 6.32 5.37
C LEU A 338 -6.79 5.43 6.37
N ASP A 339 -7.78 5.95 7.10
CA ASP A 339 -8.62 5.16 8.01
C ASP A 339 -9.71 4.36 7.29
N ARG A 340 -9.74 4.36 5.94
CA ARG A 340 -10.77 3.64 5.20
C ARG A 340 -10.79 2.15 5.55
N GLU A 341 -12.00 1.61 5.60
CA GLU A 341 -12.20 0.18 5.81
C GLU A 341 -11.96 -0.58 4.50
N ILE A 342 -11.17 -1.64 4.59
CA ILE A 342 -11.02 -2.66 3.53
C ILE A 342 -11.79 -3.90 3.93
N PHE A 343 -12.24 -4.69 2.96
CA PHE A 343 -13.15 -5.80 3.23
C PHE A 343 -12.59 -7.13 2.74
N ALA A 344 -12.89 -8.19 3.47
CA ALA A 344 -12.76 -9.55 3.01
C ALA A 344 -14.03 -10.34 3.38
N GLY A 345 -14.38 -11.36 2.62
CA GLY A 345 -15.57 -12.16 2.92
C GLY A 345 -15.52 -13.55 2.31
N ARG A 346 -16.43 -14.42 2.77
CA ARG A 346 -16.66 -15.76 2.24
C ARG A 346 -18.16 -16.04 2.16
N GLY A 347 -18.55 -16.90 1.22
CA GLY A 347 -19.95 -17.30 1.03
C GLY A 347 -20.45 -17.10 -0.39
N ARG A 348 -21.75 -17.36 -0.57
CA ARG A 348 -22.40 -17.43 -1.89
C ARG A 348 -23.01 -16.13 -2.36
N TYR A 349 -23.23 -15.13 -1.53
CA TYR A 349 -23.95 -13.92 -1.96
C TYR A 349 -23.14 -12.66 -1.66
N GLU A 350 -23.52 -11.56 -2.31
CA GLU A 350 -23.18 -10.21 -1.88
C GLU A 350 -24.24 -9.70 -0.87
N PRO A 351 -23.94 -8.67 -0.06
CA PRO A 351 -24.94 -8.02 0.77
C PRO A 351 -26.09 -7.47 -0.08
N ARG A 352 -27.33 -7.57 0.41
CA ARG A 352 -28.45 -6.94 -0.29
C ARG A 352 -28.28 -5.41 -0.28
N GLY A 353 -28.22 -4.81 -1.47
CA GLY A 353 -28.14 -3.35 -1.64
C GLY A 353 -26.72 -2.77 -1.76
N SER A 354 -25.69 -3.60 -1.95
CA SER A 354 -24.30 -3.12 -2.07
C SER A 354 -23.99 -2.49 -3.43
N GLY A 355 -23.82 -1.17 -3.44
CA GLY A 355 -22.81 -0.54 -4.32
C GLY A 355 -21.39 -0.88 -3.84
N PRO A 356 -20.31 -0.34 -4.45
CA PRO A 356 -18.98 -0.44 -3.85
C PRO A 356 -19.08 -0.02 -2.39
N PHE A 357 -18.57 -0.82 -1.44
CA PHE A 357 -18.58 -0.43 -0.04
C PHE A 357 -17.95 0.96 0.05
N PRO A 358 -18.73 2.02 0.33
CA PRO A 358 -18.15 3.33 0.44
C PRO A 358 -17.18 3.30 1.62
N PRO A 359 -16.15 4.15 1.63
CA PRO A 359 -15.40 4.37 2.86
C PRO A 359 -16.39 4.81 3.94
N VAL A 360 -16.69 3.91 4.87
CA VAL A 360 -17.58 4.20 5.99
C VAL A 360 -16.78 5.13 6.89
N LYS A 361 -17.26 6.34 7.14
CA LYS A 361 -16.65 7.20 8.16
C LYS A 361 -16.83 6.52 9.50
N ARG A 362 -15.76 6.42 10.29
CA ARG A 362 -15.84 5.85 11.63
C ARG A 362 -16.82 6.69 12.47
N GLY A 363 -17.91 6.08 12.91
CA GLY A 363 -18.89 6.65 13.83
C GLY A 363 -18.39 6.71 15.28
N LYS A 364 -19.17 7.37 16.15
CA LYS A 364 -18.95 7.35 17.60
C LYS A 364 -19.35 5.97 18.15
N ASN A 365 -18.54 5.38 19.03
CA ASN A 365 -18.73 4.05 19.65
C ASN A 365 -18.64 2.83 18.71
N GLU A 366 -17.73 2.82 17.74
CA GLU A 366 -17.55 1.69 16.81
C GLU A 366 -16.53 0.63 17.26
N GLN A 367 -15.99 0.73 18.48
CA GLN A 367 -15.15 -0.35 19.00
C GLN A 367 -16.00 -1.60 19.23
N ILE A 368 -15.61 -2.71 18.60
CA ILE A 368 -16.22 -4.02 18.87
C ILE A 368 -15.88 -4.42 20.30
N THR A 369 -16.90 -4.58 21.14
CA THR A 369 -16.75 -4.98 22.55
C THR A 369 -17.14 -6.42 22.81
N ALA A 370 -17.95 -7.01 21.93
CA ALA A 370 -18.31 -8.41 21.98
C ALA A 370 -18.74 -8.96 20.62
N VAL A 371 -18.52 -10.25 20.43
CA VAL A 371 -19.06 -11.02 19.31
C VAL A 371 -19.95 -12.12 19.86
N TYR A 372 -21.13 -12.31 19.29
CA TYR A 372 -22.07 -13.37 19.64
C TYR A 372 -22.43 -14.19 18.40
N VAL A 373 -22.24 -15.50 18.50
CA VAL A 373 -22.49 -16.45 17.40
C VAL A 373 -23.31 -17.62 17.93
N GLY A 374 -24.26 -18.11 17.13
CA GLY A 374 -25.10 -19.24 17.46
C GLY A 374 -25.39 -20.15 16.27
N GLY A 375 -25.57 -21.45 16.54
CA GLY A 375 -25.97 -22.44 15.54
C GLY A 375 -25.43 -23.84 15.84
N ILE A 376 -26.09 -24.86 15.31
CA ILE A 376 -25.70 -26.27 15.54
C ILE A 376 -24.84 -26.79 14.40
N THR A 377 -25.41 -26.83 13.19
CA THR A 377 -24.73 -27.36 11.99
C THR A 377 -24.09 -26.24 11.18
N ASN A 378 -24.81 -25.14 11.00
CA ASN A 378 -24.36 -23.92 10.35
C ASN A 378 -24.42 -22.76 11.35
N VAL A 379 -23.77 -21.65 11.02
CA VAL A 379 -23.99 -20.40 11.74
C VAL A 379 -25.39 -19.88 11.42
N GLU A 380 -26.25 -19.81 12.43
CA GLU A 380 -27.64 -19.37 12.32
C GLU A 380 -27.87 -17.99 12.92
N LEU A 381 -26.99 -17.56 13.82
CA LEU A 381 -26.97 -16.24 14.43
C LEU A 381 -25.55 -15.67 14.42
N LEU A 382 -25.41 -14.43 13.98
CA LEU A 382 -24.21 -13.62 14.14
C LEU A 382 -24.62 -12.21 14.60
N GLN A 383 -24.03 -11.71 15.67
CA GLN A 383 -24.29 -10.37 16.17
C GLN A 383 -23.02 -9.78 16.78
N ILE A 384 -22.79 -8.50 16.53
CA ILE A 384 -21.64 -7.75 17.04
C ILE A 384 -22.11 -6.68 18.00
N LYS A 385 -21.39 -6.49 19.10
CA LYS A 385 -21.59 -5.39 20.04
C LYS A 385 -20.56 -4.30 19.79
N TYR A 386 -21.04 -3.07 19.68
CA TYR A 386 -20.26 -1.86 19.47
C TYR A 386 -20.42 -0.95 20.69
N GLY A 387 -19.33 -0.72 21.42
CA GLY A 387 -19.40 -0.09 22.75
C GLY A 387 -20.38 -0.85 23.66
N ASP A 388 -21.44 -0.18 24.10
CA ASP A 388 -22.48 -0.81 24.92
C ASP A 388 -23.70 -1.33 24.15
N THR A 389 -23.74 -1.16 22.83
CA THR A 389 -24.93 -1.44 22.01
C THR A 389 -24.72 -2.66 21.13
N TRP A 390 -25.66 -3.61 21.19
CA TRP A 390 -25.71 -4.70 20.22
C TRP A 390 -26.21 -4.18 18.87
N GLY A 391 -25.45 -4.44 17.82
CA GLY A 391 -25.83 -4.14 16.44
C GLY A 391 -26.87 -5.12 15.91
N THR A 392 -27.05 -5.10 14.58
CA THR A 392 -27.98 -5.99 13.88
C THR A 392 -27.67 -7.46 14.14
N ALA A 393 -28.70 -8.23 14.52
CA ALA A 393 -28.63 -9.68 14.52
C ALA A 393 -28.80 -10.20 13.09
N TYR A 394 -27.79 -10.87 12.56
CA TYR A 394 -27.85 -11.54 11.29
C TYR A 394 -28.29 -12.98 11.49
N GLY A 395 -29.40 -13.35 10.86
CA GLY A 395 -29.99 -14.69 10.94
C GLY A 395 -31.14 -14.78 11.96
N SER A 396 -31.27 -15.94 12.62
CA SER A 396 -32.35 -16.22 13.56
C SER A 396 -31.92 -15.97 15.00
N THR A 397 -32.68 -15.15 15.73
CA THR A 397 -32.49 -14.98 17.18
C THR A 397 -33.05 -16.13 18.01
N ALA A 398 -33.72 -17.10 17.38
CA ALA A 398 -34.34 -18.26 18.04
C ALA A 398 -33.43 -19.52 18.02
N VAL A 399 -32.12 -19.32 18.16
CA VAL A 399 -31.14 -20.41 18.25
C VAL A 399 -31.13 -21.04 19.64
N ASP A 400 -30.79 -22.34 19.74
CA ASP A 400 -30.63 -23.03 21.02
C ASP A 400 -29.52 -22.33 21.84
N PRO A 401 -29.81 -21.82 23.06
CA PRO A 401 -28.82 -21.18 23.92
C PRO A 401 -27.55 -22.02 24.14
N ALA A 402 -27.67 -23.35 24.20
CA ALA A 402 -26.54 -24.27 24.37
C ALA A 402 -25.61 -24.29 23.14
N SER A 403 -26.12 -23.90 21.97
CA SER A 403 -25.37 -23.78 20.72
C SER A 403 -24.84 -22.37 20.45
N THR A 404 -24.89 -21.48 21.45
CA THR A 404 -24.37 -20.10 21.34
C THR A 404 -23.08 -19.89 22.11
N THR A 405 -22.29 -18.92 21.66
CA THR A 405 -21.02 -18.51 22.27
C THR A 405 -20.81 -17.01 22.11
N ASN A 406 -20.12 -16.41 23.07
CA ASN A 406 -19.67 -15.02 23.00
C ASN A 406 -18.17 -14.88 23.22
N LEU A 407 -17.60 -13.80 22.71
CA LEU A 407 -16.24 -13.37 22.94
C LEU A 407 -16.26 -11.88 23.24
N ASP A 408 -16.06 -11.53 24.51
CA ASP A 408 -15.91 -10.14 24.93
C ASP A 408 -14.44 -9.69 24.78
N THR A 409 -14.26 -8.43 24.39
CA THR A 409 -12.98 -7.74 24.32
C THR A 409 -12.78 -6.85 25.55
N LYS A 410 -11.56 -6.76 26.05
CA LYS A 410 -11.15 -5.80 27.08
C LYS A 410 -10.44 -4.59 26.47
N ALA A 411 -10.14 -3.59 27.29
CA ALA A 411 -9.31 -2.45 26.88
C ALA A 411 -7.97 -2.94 26.30
N GLY A 412 -7.64 -2.50 25.09
CA GLY A 412 -6.44 -2.92 24.35
C GLY A 412 -6.54 -4.27 23.62
N GLU A 413 -7.64 -5.01 23.80
CA GLU A 413 -7.94 -6.19 22.99
C GLU A 413 -8.71 -5.78 21.73
N TYR A 414 -8.34 -6.36 20.60
CA TYR A 414 -9.03 -6.18 19.32
C TYR A 414 -9.05 -7.48 18.54
N LEU A 415 -10.07 -7.62 17.70
CA LEU A 415 -10.21 -8.70 16.74
C LEU A 415 -9.29 -8.45 15.56
N TYR A 416 -8.56 -9.45 15.09
CA TYR A 416 -7.62 -9.29 13.97
C TYR A 416 -7.70 -10.41 12.93
N TRP A 417 -8.28 -11.56 13.30
CA TRP A 417 -8.31 -12.75 12.47
C TRP A 417 -9.62 -13.52 12.62
N LEU A 418 -10.15 -14.02 11.50
CA LEU A 418 -11.26 -14.98 11.50
C LEU A 418 -10.91 -16.22 10.67
N ASP A 419 -11.12 -17.39 11.27
CA ASP A 419 -11.24 -18.65 10.53
C ASP A 419 -12.71 -18.89 10.19
N VAL A 420 -12.99 -19.19 8.92
CA VAL A 420 -14.33 -19.51 8.45
C VAL A 420 -14.36 -20.84 7.74
N TRP A 421 -15.39 -21.63 8.00
CA TRP A 421 -15.71 -22.81 7.20
C TRP A 421 -16.98 -22.53 6.41
N PHE A 422 -16.95 -22.79 5.12
CA PHE A 422 -18.07 -22.48 4.25
C PHE A 422 -18.26 -23.49 3.12
N GLY A 423 -19.42 -23.39 2.50
CA GLY A 423 -19.85 -24.11 1.31
C GLY A 423 -21.14 -23.46 0.84
N GLN A 424 -22.23 -24.21 0.82
CA GLN A 424 -23.54 -23.58 0.62
C GLN A 424 -23.95 -22.67 1.79
N LYS A 425 -23.56 -23.02 3.02
CA LYS A 425 -23.78 -22.20 4.23
C LYS A 425 -22.46 -21.75 4.82
N LEU A 426 -22.53 -20.73 5.67
CA LEU A 426 -21.48 -20.43 6.63
C LEU A 426 -21.54 -21.49 7.72
N GLY A 427 -20.60 -22.42 7.67
CA GLY A 427 -20.54 -23.56 8.55
C GLY A 427 -19.89 -23.25 9.88
N CYS A 428 -18.91 -22.34 9.92
CA CYS A 428 -18.32 -21.82 11.16
C CYS A 428 -17.75 -20.41 10.93
N ALA A 429 -17.77 -19.59 11.98
CA ALA A 429 -17.01 -18.34 12.07
C ALA A 429 -16.32 -18.24 13.45
N GLN A 430 -15.00 -18.42 13.48
CA GLN A 430 -14.18 -18.37 14.69
C GLN A 430 -13.34 -17.09 14.70
N PHE A 431 -13.59 -16.25 15.69
CA PHE A 431 -12.97 -14.94 15.87
C PHE A 431 -11.79 -15.01 16.82
N TRP A 432 -10.69 -14.34 16.51
CA TRP A 432 -9.48 -14.31 17.33
C TRP A 432 -9.14 -12.88 17.76
N LEU A 433 -8.76 -12.75 19.03
CA LEU A 433 -8.20 -11.53 19.60
C LEU A 433 -6.68 -11.52 19.47
N ASN A 434 -6.11 -10.32 19.39
CA ASN A 434 -4.66 -10.05 19.35
C ASN A 434 -3.84 -10.69 20.48
N ASN A 435 -4.48 -11.17 21.57
CA ASN A 435 -3.82 -11.88 22.66
C ASN A 435 -3.91 -13.42 22.56
N GLY A 436 -4.41 -13.95 21.44
CA GLY A 436 -4.57 -15.39 21.18
C GLY A 436 -5.85 -16.01 21.74
N LYS A 437 -6.66 -15.27 22.51
CA LYS A 437 -7.99 -15.73 22.91
C LYS A 437 -8.90 -15.79 21.69
N LYS A 438 -9.70 -16.84 21.59
CA LYS A 438 -10.63 -17.03 20.47
C LYS A 438 -12.04 -17.41 20.89
N LEU A 439 -12.99 -17.13 20.01
CA LEU A 439 -14.36 -17.56 20.14
C LEU A 439 -14.42 -19.08 20.02
N ARG A 440 -15.22 -19.73 20.87
CA ARG A 440 -15.48 -21.16 20.73
C ARG A 440 -16.06 -21.44 19.34
N GLU A 441 -15.63 -22.53 18.73
CA GLU A 441 -16.17 -22.96 17.44
C GLU A 441 -17.67 -23.27 17.55
N VAL A 442 -18.44 -22.75 16.60
CA VAL A 442 -19.90 -22.94 16.48
C VAL A 442 -20.23 -23.23 15.03
N GLY A 443 -21.10 -24.22 14.83
CA GLY A 443 -21.32 -24.87 13.55
C GLY A 443 -20.16 -25.80 13.14
N ARG A 444 -20.42 -26.73 12.22
CA ARG A 444 -19.49 -27.82 11.84
C ARG A 444 -19.58 -28.23 10.37
N SER A 445 -20.30 -27.46 9.56
CA SER A 445 -20.48 -27.75 8.13
C SER A 445 -19.48 -26.97 7.28
N GLY A 446 -19.52 -27.18 5.96
CA GLY A 446 -18.61 -26.55 5.02
C GLY A 446 -17.34 -27.38 4.83
N ASN A 447 -16.92 -27.52 3.58
CA ASN A 447 -15.74 -28.29 3.21
C ASN A 447 -14.57 -27.39 2.82
N THR A 448 -14.81 -26.08 2.71
CA THR A 448 -13.79 -25.09 2.38
C THR A 448 -13.46 -24.28 3.63
N LYS A 449 -12.18 -24.24 3.99
CA LYS A 449 -11.65 -23.31 4.98
C LYS A 449 -11.27 -22.00 4.27
N GLY A 450 -11.66 -20.87 4.86
CA GLY A 450 -11.18 -19.54 4.49
C GLY A 450 -10.59 -18.83 5.71
N GLU A 451 -9.66 -17.92 5.44
CA GLU A 451 -9.01 -17.09 6.44
C GLU A 451 -9.25 -15.62 6.06
N LEU A 452 -9.72 -14.83 7.02
CA LEU A 452 -10.05 -13.42 6.81
C LEU A 452 -9.20 -12.58 7.76
N TRP A 453 -8.20 -11.92 7.21
CA TRP A 453 -7.29 -11.04 7.95
C TRP A 453 -6.54 -10.12 6.99
N PHE A 454 -6.08 -9.00 7.51
CA PHE A 454 -5.08 -8.16 6.86
C PHE A 454 -4.01 -7.76 7.88
N ALA A 455 -2.76 -7.79 7.44
CA ALA A 455 -1.59 -7.36 8.20
C ALA A 455 -1.81 -5.98 8.84
N ASP A 456 -1.64 -5.85 10.16
CA ASP A 456 -1.77 -4.58 10.89
C ASP A 456 -3.14 -3.88 10.78
N HIS A 457 -4.18 -4.67 10.53
CA HIS A 457 -5.55 -4.21 10.61
C HIS A 457 -6.29 -4.91 11.74
N GLN A 458 -7.23 -4.18 12.34
CA GLN A 458 -8.24 -4.73 13.23
C GLN A 458 -9.56 -4.89 12.49
N VAL A 459 -10.35 -5.87 12.90
CA VAL A 459 -11.74 -6.01 12.48
C VAL A 459 -12.55 -4.89 13.12
N THR A 460 -13.26 -4.14 12.28
CA THR A 460 -14.12 -3.02 12.70
C THR A 460 -15.56 -3.22 12.30
N SER A 461 -15.86 -4.07 11.34
CA SER A 461 -17.23 -4.42 11.01
C SER A 461 -17.38 -5.87 10.60
N VAL A 462 -18.56 -6.44 10.86
CA VAL A 462 -18.88 -7.81 10.47
C VAL A 462 -20.34 -7.87 10.05
N TYR A 463 -20.59 -8.46 8.89
CA TYR A 463 -21.91 -8.57 8.29
C TYR A 463 -22.19 -10.03 7.96
N GLY A 464 -23.32 -10.56 8.42
CA GLY A 464 -23.85 -11.83 7.92
C GLY A 464 -24.53 -11.64 6.56
N VAL A 465 -24.29 -12.54 5.62
CA VAL A 465 -24.78 -12.41 4.24
C VAL A 465 -25.82 -13.47 3.93
N ASN A 466 -27.04 -12.99 3.66
CA ASN A 466 -28.25 -13.77 3.40
C ASN A 466 -28.55 -14.81 4.50
N TYR A 467 -29.82 -15.03 4.79
CA TYR A 467 -30.23 -16.05 5.74
C TYR A 467 -31.29 -16.93 5.12
N GLU A 468 -31.05 -18.23 5.09
CA GLU A 468 -32.03 -19.23 4.69
C GLU A 468 -32.68 -19.80 5.94
N ILE A 469 -34.00 -19.69 5.99
CA ILE A 469 -34.81 -20.18 7.10
C ILE A 469 -35.16 -21.66 6.94
N HIS A 470 -35.15 -22.19 5.71
CA HIS A 470 -35.49 -23.57 5.43
C HIS A 470 -34.28 -24.50 5.65
N PRO A 471 -34.49 -25.70 6.23
CA PRO A 471 -33.42 -26.67 6.42
C PRO A 471 -32.67 -27.03 5.12
N PRO A 472 -31.33 -27.05 5.13
CA PRO A 472 -30.46 -26.67 6.25
C PRO A 472 -30.47 -25.15 6.44
N SER A 473 -30.90 -24.68 7.62
CA SER A 473 -31.01 -23.24 7.94
C SER A 473 -29.63 -22.66 8.24
N GLY A 474 -29.42 -21.37 7.97
CA GLY A 474 -28.16 -20.71 8.28
C GLY A 474 -27.83 -19.53 7.39
N LEU A 475 -26.84 -18.76 7.84
CA LEU A 475 -26.20 -17.72 7.03
C LEU A 475 -25.50 -18.35 5.83
N GLU A 476 -25.45 -17.62 4.72
CA GLU A 476 -24.84 -18.11 3.47
C GLU A 476 -23.53 -17.41 3.12
N GLY A 477 -23.07 -16.53 4.01
CA GLY A 477 -21.79 -15.87 3.95
C GLY A 477 -21.54 -14.92 5.11
N ILE A 478 -20.34 -14.37 5.11
CA ILE A 478 -19.86 -13.37 6.06
C ILE A 478 -18.93 -12.40 5.34
N ILE A 479 -19.02 -11.12 5.69
CA ILE A 479 -18.10 -10.08 5.25
C ILE A 479 -17.56 -9.39 6.49
N VAL A 480 -16.27 -9.10 6.47
CA VAL A 480 -15.52 -8.52 7.56
C VAL A 480 -14.82 -7.28 7.02
N GLY A 481 -15.01 -6.16 7.68
CA GLY A 481 -14.31 -4.91 7.42
C GLY A 481 -13.16 -4.73 8.40
N PHE A 482 -12.06 -4.19 7.87
CA PHE A 482 -10.80 -4.05 8.55
C PHE A 482 -10.28 -2.62 8.43
N ARG A 483 -9.78 -2.05 9.53
CA ARG A 483 -9.11 -0.74 9.55
C ARG A 483 -7.69 -0.85 10.07
N PRO A 484 -6.78 0.01 9.59
CA PRO A 484 -5.40 0.00 10.06
C PRO A 484 -5.29 0.30 11.56
N LEU A 485 -4.32 -0.33 12.21
CA LEU A 485 -4.01 -0.15 13.63
C LEU A 485 -3.19 1.12 13.92
N PHE A 486 -2.58 1.73 12.91
CA PHE A 486 -1.70 2.88 13.07
C PHE A 486 -2.44 4.22 13.21
N LEU A 487 -3.77 4.22 13.19
CA LEU A 487 -4.58 5.42 13.39
C LEU A 487 -5.39 5.29 14.68
N LYS A 488 -5.30 6.31 15.54
CA LYS A 488 -6.18 6.50 16.69
C LYS A 488 -7.28 7.49 16.36
N TRP A 489 -8.40 7.32 17.05
CA TRP A 489 -9.46 8.31 17.10
C TRP A 489 -9.52 8.86 18.51
N ASP A 490 -9.34 10.16 18.64
CA ASP A 490 -9.66 10.85 19.89
C ASP A 490 -11.18 10.91 20.04
N GLU A 491 -11.67 10.28 21.10
CA GLU A 491 -13.04 10.38 21.59
C GLU A 491 -13.20 11.70 22.36
N ASP A 492 -13.35 12.81 21.62
CA ASP A 492 -13.91 14.06 22.17
C ASP A 492 -15.44 14.13 21.96
#